data_AF-A0A8S3JTU4-F1
#
_entry.id   AF-A0A8S3JTU4-F1
#
_cell.length_a   1.000
_cell.length_b   1.000
_cell.length_c   1.000
_cell.angle_alpha   90.00
_cell.angle_beta   90.00
_cell.angle_gamma   90.00
#
_symmetry.space_group_name_H-M   'P 1'
#
loop_
_entity.id
_entity.type
_entity.pdbx_description
1 polymer ?
#
loop_
_entity_poly.entity_id
_entity_poly.type
_entity_poly.pdbx_seq_one_letter_code
_entity_poly.pdbx_strand_id
1 'polypeptide(L)'
;MKYFSLTSHCYFEDGYDTNILPLFRRMSNLEELTLHINLRNRTTFIDGTHIYNEILVHMPRLHAFNFHISTQTEINPLVHHLSKDDIQRTLNDNIKYQQMDCIITYIHSGTEC
;
A
#
# COMPACT_ATOMS: atom_id res chain seq x y z
N MET A 1 8.30 16.37 10.86
CA MET A 1 8.90 15.02 10.73
C MET A 1 9.21 14.81 9.26
N LYS A 2 10.47 14.52 8.91
CA LYS A 2 10.92 14.36 7.51
C LYS A 2 10.89 12.91 7.04
N TYR A 3 11.10 11.98 7.96
CA TYR A 3 11.22 10.55 7.68
C TYR A 3 10.22 9.80 8.56
N PHE A 4 9.49 8.85 7.99
CA PHE A 4 8.63 7.93 8.74
C PHE A 4 8.79 6.51 8.21
N SER A 5 8.87 5.55 9.13
CA SER A 5 8.77 4.14 8.81
C SER A 5 7.73 3.50 9.71
N LEU A 6 6.82 2.74 9.11
CA LEU A 6 5.85 1.92 9.82
C LEU A 6 5.94 0.50 9.31
N THR A 7 6.26 -0.41 10.22
CA THR A 7 6.31 -1.85 9.95
C THR A 7 5.35 -2.56 10.87
N SER A 8 4.40 -3.28 10.29
CA SER A 8 3.55 -4.22 11.01
C SER A 8 4.06 -5.64 10.82
N HIS A 9 4.25 -6.34 11.93
CA HIS A 9 4.52 -7.77 11.93
C HIS A 9 3.26 -8.62 12.09
N CYS A 10 2.13 -7.99 12.45
CA CYS A 10 0.83 -8.65 12.61
C CYS A 10 -0.13 -8.24 11.50
N TYR A 11 -1.10 -9.10 11.22
CA TYR A 11 -2.19 -8.77 10.30
C TYR A 11 -3.10 -7.71 10.92
N PHE A 12 -3.31 -6.62 10.18
CA PHE A 12 -4.35 -5.65 10.47
C PHE A 12 -5.67 -6.10 9.83
N GLU A 13 -6.68 -6.33 10.65
CA GLU A 13 -8.06 -6.43 10.19
C GLU A 13 -8.60 -5.03 9.95
N ASP A 14 -8.93 -4.70 8.70
CA ASP A 14 -9.61 -3.47 8.25
C ASP A 14 -9.10 -2.10 8.75
N GLY A 15 -7.91 -2.07 9.35
CA GLY A 15 -7.32 -0.86 9.95
C GLY A 15 -6.65 0.07 8.95
N TYR A 16 -6.49 -0.33 7.68
CA TYR A 16 -5.79 0.46 6.68
C TYR A 16 -6.51 1.78 6.39
N ASP A 17 -7.77 1.73 6.00
CA ASP A 17 -8.52 2.94 5.63
C ASP A 17 -8.85 3.80 6.86
N THR A 18 -9.05 3.17 8.02
CA THR A 18 -9.52 3.83 9.23
C THR A 18 -8.39 4.38 10.11
N ASN A 19 -7.21 3.76 10.09
CA ASN A 19 -6.10 4.15 10.98
C ASN A 19 -4.86 4.62 10.21
N ILE A 20 -4.51 3.95 9.11
CA ILE A 20 -3.28 4.22 8.37
C ILE A 20 -3.44 5.45 7.46
N LEU A 21 -4.48 5.49 6.63
CA LEU A 21 -4.71 6.63 5.72
C LEU A 21 -4.88 7.97 6.47
N PRO A 22 -5.67 8.07 7.57
CA PRO A 22 -5.82 9.34 8.27
C PRO A 22 -4.52 9.81 8.94
N LEU A 23 -3.66 8.89 9.37
CA LEU A 23 -2.34 9.23 9.90
C LEU A 23 -1.48 9.89 8.82
N PHE A 24 -1.43 9.29 7.63
CA PHE A 24 -0.66 9.79 6.50
C PHE A 24 -1.12 11.15 6.00
N ARG A 25 -2.44 11.39 5.97
CA ARG A 25 -2.99 12.71 5.62
C ARG A 25 -2.51 13.83 6.56
N ARG A 26 -2.14 13.51 7.81
CA ARG A 26 -1.59 14.48 8.77
C ARG A 26 -0.08 14.69 8.62
N MET A 27 0.60 13.86 7.84
CA MET A 27 2.05 13.88 7.64
C MET A 27 2.44 14.53 6.31
N SER A 28 1.78 15.61 5.90
CA SER A 28 2.00 16.26 4.59
C SER A 28 3.41 16.80 4.33
N ASN A 29 4.20 16.99 5.40
CA ASN A 29 5.57 17.47 5.33
C ASN A 29 6.62 16.35 5.21
N LEU A 30 6.18 15.10 5.05
CA LEU A 30 7.11 13.98 4.93
C LEU A 30 7.89 14.06 3.62
N GLU A 31 9.17 13.69 3.71
CA GLU A 31 10.12 13.64 2.61
C GLU A 31 10.39 12.18 2.20
N GLU A 32 10.40 11.26 3.18
CA GLU A 32 10.56 9.83 2.93
C GLU A 32 9.61 8.98 3.78
N LEU A 33 8.93 8.03 3.14
CA LEU A 33 7.99 7.11 3.76
C LEU A 33 8.31 5.66 3.38
N THR A 34 8.50 4.83 4.40
CA THR A 34 8.56 3.37 4.25
C THR A 34 7.36 2.76 4.97
N LEU A 35 6.53 2.00 4.25
CA LEU A 35 5.40 1.29 4.84
C LEU A 35 5.47 -0.19 4.53
N HIS A 36 5.59 -1.00 5.58
CA HIS A 36 5.52 -2.45 5.51
C HIS A 36 4.31 -2.91 6.31
N ILE A 37 3.22 -3.31 5.66
CA ILE A 37 1.99 -3.72 6.37
C ILE A 37 1.46 -5.04 5.85
N ASN A 38 0.93 -5.83 6.78
CA ASN A 38 0.19 -7.04 6.48
C ASN A 38 -1.29 -6.76 6.75
N LEU A 39 -2.13 -6.90 5.72
CA LEU A 39 -3.57 -6.69 5.80
C LEU A 39 -4.28 -8.05 5.69
N ARG A 40 -5.38 -8.21 6.43
CA ARG A 40 -6.23 -9.40 6.38
C ARG A 40 -7.68 -9.01 6.17
N ASN A 41 -8.43 -9.87 5.48
CA ASN A 41 -9.88 -9.74 5.26
C ASN A 41 -10.31 -8.47 4.52
N ARG A 42 -9.42 -7.86 3.73
CA ARG A 42 -9.78 -6.69 2.93
C ARG A 42 -10.67 -7.13 1.76
N THR A 43 -11.73 -6.39 1.46
CA THR A 43 -12.64 -6.70 0.34
C THR A 43 -12.26 -6.00 -0.97
N THR A 44 -11.38 -4.99 -0.90
CA THR A 44 -10.95 -4.17 -2.03
C THR A 44 -9.44 -4.27 -2.26
N PHE A 45 -9.02 -4.27 -3.52
CA PHE A 45 -7.61 -4.23 -3.89
C PHE A 45 -6.98 -2.88 -3.54
N ILE A 46 -5.70 -2.91 -3.17
CA ILE A 46 -4.86 -1.71 -3.14
C ILE A 46 -4.03 -1.76 -4.41
N ASP A 47 -4.34 -0.89 -5.36
CA ASP A 47 -3.60 -0.73 -6.60
C ASP A 47 -2.79 0.58 -6.59
N GLY A 48 -2.06 0.82 -7.67
CA GLY A 48 -1.28 2.05 -7.80
C GLY A 48 -2.15 3.32 -7.75
N THR A 49 -3.35 3.27 -8.32
CA THR A 49 -4.29 4.39 -8.34
C THR A 49 -4.76 4.73 -6.93
N HIS A 50 -5.09 3.72 -6.13
CA HIS A 50 -5.48 3.86 -4.74
C HIS A 50 -4.35 4.48 -3.91
N ILE A 51 -3.13 3.96 -4.04
CA ILE A 51 -1.94 4.51 -3.35
C ILE A 51 -1.75 5.99 -3.72
N TYR A 52 -1.86 6.31 -5.01
CA TYR A 52 -1.70 7.68 -5.49
C TYR A 52 -2.75 8.62 -4.89
N ASN A 53 -4.02 8.25 -5.00
CA ASN A 53 -5.15 9.08 -4.57
C ASN A 53 -5.24 9.22 -3.04
N GLU A 54 -4.87 8.19 -2.29
CA GLU A 54 -5.08 8.17 -0.84
C GLU A 54 -3.85 8.57 -0.02
N ILE A 55 -2.65 8.45 -0.59
CA ILE A 55 -1.38 8.75 0.10
C ILE A 55 -0.64 9.87 -0.60
N LEU A 56 -0.28 9.66 -1.87
CA LEU A 56 0.75 10.48 -2.53
C LEU A 56 0.27 11.89 -2.84
N VAL A 57 -1.00 12.05 -3.23
CA VAL A 57 -1.59 13.38 -3.47
C VAL A 57 -1.56 14.28 -2.22
N HIS A 58 -1.50 13.68 -1.03
CA HIS A 58 -1.46 14.39 0.25
C HIS A 58 -0.03 14.65 0.77
N MET A 59 1.01 14.14 0.09
CA MET A 59 2.41 14.25 0.50
C MET A 59 3.27 14.89 -0.61
N PRO A 60 3.07 16.19 -0.91
CA PRO A 60 3.75 16.85 -2.03
C PRO A 60 5.27 16.97 -1.89
N ARG A 61 5.82 16.74 -0.69
CA ARG A 61 7.27 16.79 -0.40
C ARG A 61 7.94 15.42 -0.41
N LEU A 62 7.14 14.36 -0.54
CA LEU A 62 7.65 13.00 -0.58
C LEU A 62 8.51 12.86 -1.84
N HIS A 63 9.69 12.29 -1.71
CA HIS A 63 10.58 12.04 -2.85
C HIS A 63 11.19 10.64 -2.84
N ALA A 64 11.15 9.97 -1.69
CA ALA A 64 11.40 8.54 -1.56
C ALA A 64 10.18 7.85 -0.94
N PHE A 65 9.73 6.75 -1.56
CA PHE A 65 8.58 6.02 -1.09
C PHE A 65 8.75 4.51 -1.30
N ASN A 66 8.81 3.76 -0.21
CA ASN A 66 8.93 2.30 -0.23
C ASN A 66 7.67 1.69 0.36
N PHE A 67 6.98 0.85 -0.40
CA PHE A 67 5.66 0.38 -0.04
C PHE A 67 5.53 -1.12 -0.21
N HIS A 68 5.54 -1.84 0.90
CA HIS A 68 5.36 -3.28 0.92
C HIS A 68 4.04 -3.61 1.63
N ILE A 69 3.05 -4.04 0.85
CA ILE A 69 1.80 -4.55 1.39
C ILE A 69 1.73 -6.04 1.15
N SER A 70 1.50 -6.83 2.20
CA SER A 70 1.01 -8.19 2.02
C SER A 70 -0.46 -8.23 2.38
N THR A 71 -1.32 -8.60 1.44
CA THR A 71 -2.76 -8.72 1.66
C THR A 71 -3.15 -10.20 1.68
N GLN A 72 -3.55 -10.71 2.84
CA GLN A 72 -4.28 -11.96 2.90
C GLN A 72 -5.75 -11.66 2.65
N THR A 73 -6.25 -12.15 1.53
CA THR A 73 -7.51 -11.67 0.98
C THR A 73 -8.37 -12.87 0.64
N GLU A 74 -9.60 -12.91 1.16
CA GLU A 74 -10.67 -13.79 0.66
C GLU A 74 -11.21 -13.17 -0.63
N ILE A 75 -10.35 -13.05 -1.64
CA ILE A 75 -10.76 -12.54 -2.94
C ILE A 75 -11.68 -13.58 -3.58
N ASN A 76 -12.86 -13.13 -4.00
CA ASN A 76 -13.71 -13.88 -4.91
C ASN A 76 -12.85 -14.32 -6.11
N PRO A 77 -12.76 -15.63 -6.43
CA PRO A 77 -11.87 -16.17 -7.47
C PRO A 77 -12.07 -15.57 -8.87
N LEU A 78 -13.12 -14.77 -9.07
CA LEU A 78 -13.41 -14.03 -10.29
C LEU A 78 -12.69 -12.67 -10.41
N VAL A 79 -12.06 -12.15 -9.36
CA VAL A 79 -11.34 -10.87 -9.45
C VAL A 79 -9.91 -11.11 -9.91
N HIS A 80 -9.56 -10.55 -11.06
CA HIS A 80 -8.21 -10.59 -11.60
C HIS A 80 -7.20 -10.05 -10.57
N HIS A 81 -6.28 -10.91 -10.14
CA HIS A 81 -5.13 -10.50 -9.35
C HIS A 81 -4.27 -9.55 -10.16
N LEU A 82 -4.01 -8.36 -9.62
CA LEU A 82 -3.02 -7.45 -10.20
C LEU A 82 -1.62 -7.99 -9.91
N SER A 83 -0.81 -8.15 -10.94
CA SER A 83 0.60 -8.48 -10.74
C SER A 83 1.35 -7.30 -10.12
N LYS A 84 2.52 -7.57 -9.51
CA LYS A 84 3.44 -6.51 -9.07
C LYS A 84 3.67 -5.50 -10.21
N ASP A 85 3.82 -6.00 -11.43
CA ASP A 85 4.11 -5.19 -12.61
C ASP A 85 2.94 -4.27 -12.99
N ASP A 86 1.69 -4.70 -12.82
CA ASP A 86 0.51 -3.87 -13.11
C ASP A 86 0.38 -2.72 -12.11
N ILE A 87 0.66 -2.99 -10.84
CA ILE A 87 0.66 -1.97 -9.78
C ILE A 87 1.81 -0.99 -10.02
N GLN A 88 3.01 -1.51 -10.27
CA GLN A 88 4.18 -0.67 -10.54
C GLN A 88 4.00 0.18 -11.81
N ARG A 89 3.38 -0.36 -12.87
CA ARG A 89 3.05 0.39 -14.09
C ARG A 89 2.12 1.56 -13.76
N THR A 90 1.04 1.29 -13.03
CA THR A 90 0.07 2.32 -12.61
C THR A 90 0.72 3.41 -11.76
N LEU A 91 1.69 3.04 -10.91
CA LEU A 91 2.45 4.01 -10.13
C LEU A 91 3.39 4.84 -10.99
N ASN A 92 4.19 4.21 -11.85
CA ASN A 92 5.14 4.88 -12.73
C ASN A 92 4.45 5.86 -13.69
N ASP A 93 3.25 5.54 -14.18
CA ASP A 93 2.49 6.42 -15.08
C ASP A 93 1.98 7.69 -14.37
N ASN A 94 1.82 7.66 -13.04
CA ASN A 94 1.25 8.75 -12.25
C ASN A 94 2.29 9.58 -11.47
N ILE A 95 3.57 9.20 -11.46
CA ILE A 95 4.51 9.64 -10.42
C ILE A 95 5.92 9.99 -10.96
N LYS A 96 6.51 11.07 -10.42
CA LYS A 96 7.88 11.55 -10.71
C LYS A 96 8.89 11.30 -9.58
N TYR A 97 8.77 10.22 -8.82
CA TYR A 97 9.68 9.92 -7.70
C TYR A 97 10.91 9.15 -8.17
N GLN A 98 12.06 9.44 -7.55
CA GLN A 98 13.35 8.87 -7.95
C GLN A 98 13.53 7.42 -7.49
N GLN A 99 12.83 7.01 -6.43
CA GLN A 99 12.90 5.65 -5.89
C GLN A 99 11.52 5.24 -5.36
N MET A 100 10.89 4.28 -6.05
CA MET A 100 9.60 3.72 -5.68
C MET A 100 9.61 2.21 -5.90
N ASP A 101 9.56 1.43 -4.82
CA ASP A 101 9.34 -0.02 -4.87
C ASP A 101 8.00 -0.33 -4.22
N CYS A 102 7.08 -0.90 -5.00
CA CYS A 102 5.80 -1.38 -4.51
C CYS A 102 5.72 -2.89 -4.65
N ILE A 103 5.65 -3.60 -3.53
CA ILE A 103 5.44 -5.04 -3.50
C ILE A 103 4.08 -5.28 -2.89
N ILE A 104 3.17 -5.88 -3.68
CA ILE A 104 1.88 -6.33 -3.18
C ILE A 104 1.77 -7.83 -3.35
N THR A 105 1.66 -8.55 -2.24
CA THR A 105 1.54 -10.01 -2.24
C THR A 105 0.13 -10.41 -1.82
N TYR A 106 -0.59 -11.14 -2.68
CA TYR A 106 -1.90 -11.70 -2.36
C TYR A 106 -1.74 -13.12 -1.84
N ILE A 107 -2.20 -13.37 -0.62
CA ILE A 107 -2.18 -14.71 0.00
C ILE A 107 -3.63 -15.23 0.07
N HIS A 108 -3.88 -16.39 -0.54
CA HIS A 108 -5.16 -17.08 -0.38
C HIS A 108 -5.23 -17.78 0.98
N SER A 109 -6.35 -17.61 1.69
CA SER A 109 -6.78 -18.51 2.76
C SER A 109 -7.29 -19.82 2.14
N GLY A 110 -6.36 -20.60 1.59
CA GLY A 110 -6.65 -21.79 0.82
C GLY A 110 -5.56 -22.85 0.94
N THR A 111 -5.16 -23.16 2.17
CA THR A 111 -4.68 -24.50 2.55
C THR A 111 -5.18 -24.76 3.95
N GLU A 112 -6.14 -25.67 4.05
CA GLU A 112 -6.38 -26.48 5.24
C GLU A 112 -5.04 -27.10 5.71
N CYS A 113 -4.97 -27.44 6.99
CA CYS A 113 -3.87 -28.21 7.59
C CYS A 113 -3.42 -29.41 6.75
#